data_AF-A0A4U7DFF6-F1
#
_entry.id   AF-A0A4U7DFF6-F1
#
_cell.length_a   1.000
_cell.length_b   1.000
_cell.length_c   1.000
_cell.angle_alpha   90.00
_cell.angle_beta   90.00
_cell.angle_gamma   90.00
#
_symmetry.space_group_name_H-M   'P 1'
#
loop_
_entity.id
_entity.type
_entity.pdbx_description
1 polymer ?
#
loop_
_entity_poly.entity_id
_entity_poly.type
_entity_poly.pdbx_seq_one_letter_code
_entity_poly.pdbx_strand_id
1 'polypeptide(L)'
;MSGIALLTATKAADAATTAVGLAYVPGVYEANTAVAFLVQQTGVATGLLVTSFAVVIAITLVTEVASITVCARRSDAHLAAVIRLVGYGLPSVLFAAVSMYNVTKLLAGIEAAQLF
;
A
#
# COMPACT_ATOMS: atom_id res chain seq x y z
N MET A 1 -12.89 0.53 -13.45
CA MET A 1 -11.49 0.40 -13.02
C MET A 1 -11.22 -1.06 -12.64
N SER A 2 -10.07 -1.63 -13.02
CA SER A 2 -9.71 -3.00 -12.58
C SER A 2 -9.30 -2.99 -11.10
N GLY A 3 -9.45 -4.12 -10.40
CA GLY A 3 -9.03 -4.23 -8.99
C GLY A 3 -7.54 -3.92 -8.78
N ILE A 4 -6.70 -4.30 -9.74
CA ILE A 4 -5.27 -3.96 -9.77
C ILE A 4 -5.06 -2.45 -9.87
N ALA A 5 -5.83 -1.74 -10.69
CA ALA A 5 -5.70 -0.29 -10.81
C ALA A 5 -6.03 0.42 -9.49
N LEU A 6 -7.09 -0.02 -8.79
CA LEU A 6 -7.45 0.51 -7.47
C LEU A 6 -6.36 0.20 -6.43
N LEU A 7 -5.83 -1.03 -6.42
CA LEU A 7 -4.74 -1.45 -5.55
C LEU A 7 -3.49 -0.58 -5.75
N THR A 8 -3.06 -0.41 -7.00
CA THR A 8 -1.89 0.39 -7.33
C THR A 8 -2.09 1.86 -6.96
N ALA A 9 -3.25 2.44 -7.26
CA ALA A 9 -3.54 3.84 -6.92
C ALA A 9 -3.52 4.09 -5.39
N THR A 10 -4.20 3.22 -4.64
CA THR A 10 -4.24 3.32 -3.17
C THR A 10 -2.87 3.08 -2.54
N LYS A 11 -2.09 2.12 -3.05
CA LYS A 11 -0.72 1.89 -2.57
C LYS A 11 0.24 3.03 -2.94
N ALA A 12 0.09 3.64 -4.11
CA ALA A 12 0.87 4.81 -4.51
C ALA A 12 0.59 6.01 -3.59
N ALA A 13 -0.68 6.24 -3.22
CA ALA A 13 -1.04 7.29 -2.27
C ALA A 13 -0.44 7.05 -0.87
N ASP A 14 -0.52 5.81 -0.38
CA ASP A 14 0.12 5.39 0.87
C ASP A 14 1.65 5.58 0.84
N ALA A 15 2.32 5.16 -0.23
CA ALA A 15 3.76 5.33 -0.40
C ALA A 15 4.15 6.82 -0.48
N ALA A 16 3.38 7.64 -1.18
CA ALA A 16 3.62 9.08 -1.27
C ALA A 16 3.49 9.76 0.10
N THR A 17 2.42 9.50 0.83
CA THR A 17 2.23 10.09 2.17
C THR A 17 3.30 9.64 3.16
N THR A 18 3.73 8.38 3.07
CA THR A 18 4.85 7.84 3.86
C THR A 18 6.16 8.54 3.49
N ALA A 19 6.46 8.69 2.20
CA ALA A 19 7.68 9.34 1.72
C ALA A 19 7.78 10.79 2.21
N VAL A 20 6.68 11.54 2.12
CA VAL A 20 6.63 12.93 2.61
C VAL A 20 6.79 12.96 4.14
N GLY A 21 6.11 12.07 4.87
CA GLY A 21 6.24 11.97 6.32
C GLY A 21 7.68 11.71 6.78
N LEU A 22 8.36 10.76 6.15
CA LEU A 22 9.75 10.42 6.47
C LEU A 22 10.76 11.51 6.08
N ALA A 23 10.46 12.28 5.02
CA ALA A 23 11.36 13.32 4.54
C ALA A 23 11.24 14.64 5.30
N TYR A 24 10.02 15.00 5.75
CA TYR A 24 9.73 16.36 6.21
C TYR A 24 9.20 16.48 7.64
N VAL A 25 8.81 15.39 8.31
CA VAL A 25 8.26 15.46 9.67
C VAL A 25 9.27 14.95 10.69
N PRO A 26 9.84 15.82 11.55
CA PRO A 26 10.74 15.40 12.61
C PRO A 26 10.08 14.38 13.55
N GLY A 27 10.81 13.32 13.90
CA GLY A 27 10.32 12.27 14.81
C GLY A 27 9.44 11.20 14.16
N VAL A 28 9.11 11.32 12.87
CA VAL A 28 8.47 10.23 12.12
C VAL A 28 9.52 9.28 11.58
N TYR A 29 9.31 7.98 11.79
CA TYR A 29 10.19 6.92 11.31
C TYR A 29 9.38 5.72 10.83
N GLU A 30 9.98 4.92 9.96
CA GLU A 30 9.38 3.67 9.46
C GLU A 30 9.45 2.61 10.56
N ALA A 31 8.28 2.14 11.00
CA ALA A 31 8.18 1.16 12.09
C ALA A 31 8.48 -0.27 11.62
N ASN A 32 8.28 -0.57 10.33
CA ASN A 32 8.62 -1.86 9.78
C ASN A 32 10.13 -1.97 9.59
N THR A 33 10.79 -2.80 10.40
CA THR A 33 12.25 -2.95 10.41
C THR A 33 12.83 -3.38 9.06
N ALA A 34 12.11 -4.21 8.28
CA ALA A 34 12.56 -4.64 6.97
C ALA A 34 12.50 -3.49 5.94
N VAL A 35 11.43 -2.70 5.97
CA VAL A 35 11.27 -1.52 5.09
C VAL A 35 12.25 -0.43 5.50
N ALA A 36 12.42 -0.20 6.81
CA ALA A 36 13.37 0.76 7.34
C ALA A 36 14.82 0.43 6.91
N PHE A 37 15.21 -0.84 6.99
CA PHE A 37 16.51 -1.31 6.50
C PHE A 37 16.70 -1.02 5.01
N LEU A 38 15.72 -1.35 4.17
CA LEU A 38 15.75 -1.07 2.73
C LEU A 38 15.86 0.44 2.43
N VAL A 39 15.08 1.26 3.13
CA VAL A 39 15.10 2.72 3.01
C VAL A 39 16.45 3.30 3.43
N GLN A 40 17.06 2.78 4.50
CA GLN A 40 18.40 3.20 4.93
C GLN A 40 19.49 2.87 3.90
N GLN A 41 19.39 1.72 3.23
CA GLN A 41 20.38 1.31 2.23
C GLN A 41 20.20 1.97 0.86
N THR A 42 18.97 2.25 0.45
CA THR A 42 18.65 2.65 -0.94
C THR A 42 18.04 4.04 -1.07
N GLY A 43 17.74 4.69 0.05
CA GLY A 43 16.99 5.94 0.12
C GLY A 43 15.48 5.73 0.18
N VAL A 44 14.76 6.74 0.68
CA VAL A 44 13.29 6.70 0.91
C VAL A 44 12.54 6.39 -0.39
N ALA A 45 12.83 7.10 -1.48
CA ALA A 45 12.11 6.93 -2.75
C ALA A 45 12.28 5.51 -3.31
N THR A 46 13.52 5.03 -3.43
CA THR A 46 13.82 3.70 -3.98
C THR A 46 13.28 2.60 -3.09
N GLY A 47 13.49 2.69 -1.76
CA GLY A 47 13.01 1.69 -0.81
C GLY A 47 11.50 1.56 -0.82
N LEU A 48 10.76 2.68 -0.85
CA LEU A 48 9.30 2.67 -0.94
C LEU A 48 8.79 2.21 -2.30
N LEU A 49 9.46 2.55 -3.40
CA LEU A 49 9.09 2.04 -4.73
C LEU A 49 9.23 0.52 -4.81
N VAL A 50 10.38 -0.02 -4.40
CA VAL A 50 10.64 -1.47 -4.44
C VAL A 50 9.67 -2.23 -3.55
N THR A 51 9.46 -1.76 -2.31
CA THR A 51 8.55 -2.43 -1.37
C THR A 51 7.09 -2.33 -1.82
N SER A 52 6.66 -1.18 -2.35
CA SER A 52 5.30 -1.03 -2.90
C SER A 52 5.08 -1.92 -4.11
N PHE A 53 6.05 -2.01 -5.01
CA PHE A 53 6.00 -2.90 -6.16
C PHE A 53 5.90 -4.38 -5.75
N ALA A 54 6.73 -4.80 -4.78
CA ALA A 54 6.70 -6.15 -4.25
C ALA A 54 5.34 -6.50 -3.62
N VAL A 55 4.74 -5.57 -2.86
CA VAL A 55 3.42 -5.75 -2.24
C VAL A 55 2.31 -5.87 -3.30
N VAL A 56 2.30 -5.00 -4.31
CA VAL A 56 1.29 -5.05 -5.39
C VAL A 56 1.39 -6.37 -6.15
N ILE A 57 2.61 -6.83 -6.47
CA ILE A 57 2.83 -8.14 -7.11
C ILE A 57 2.34 -9.27 -6.22
N ALA A 58 2.71 -9.29 -4.93
CA ALA A 58 2.33 -10.35 -4.02
C ALA A 58 0.80 -10.47 -3.90
N ILE A 59 0.10 -9.34 -3.71
CA ILE A 59 -1.37 -9.33 -3.63
C ILE A 59 -1.99 -9.78 -4.96
N THR A 60 -1.46 -9.32 -6.10
CA THR A 60 -1.96 -9.71 -7.43
C THR A 60 -1.79 -11.20 -7.67
N LEU A 61 -0.60 -11.75 -7.38
CA LEU A 61 -0.33 -13.18 -7.54
C LEU A 61 -1.24 -14.02 -6.65
N VAL A 62 -1.35 -13.71 -5.35
CA VAL A 62 -2.19 -14.46 -4.42
C VAL A 62 -3.66 -14.40 -4.86
N THR A 63 -4.15 -13.22 -5.25
CA THR A 63 -5.55 -13.02 -5.65
C THR A 63 -5.88 -13.76 -6.93
N GLU A 64 -5.03 -13.67 -7.95
CA GLU A 64 -5.27 -14.32 -9.24
C GLU A 64 -5.08 -15.83 -9.15
N VAL A 65 -4.05 -16.32 -8.43
CA VAL A 65 -3.87 -17.76 -8.20
C VAL A 65 -5.05 -18.34 -7.44
N ALA A 66 -5.55 -17.65 -6.41
CA ALA A 66 -6.76 -18.08 -5.69
C ALA A 66 -7.99 -18.11 -6.60
N SER A 67 -8.18 -17.06 -7.41
CA SER A 67 -9.29 -16.99 -8.38
C SER A 67 -9.24 -18.14 -9.40
N ILE A 68 -8.07 -18.41 -9.97
CA ILE A 68 -7.87 -19.51 -10.93
C ILE A 68 -8.12 -20.87 -10.27
N THR A 69 -7.56 -21.08 -9.08
CA THR A 69 -7.69 -22.35 -8.35
C THR A 69 -9.15 -22.64 -8.01
N VAL A 70 -9.92 -21.62 -7.66
CA VAL A 70 -11.34 -21.76 -7.35
C VAL A 70 -12.17 -22.02 -8.61
N CYS A 71 -11.94 -21.31 -9.72
CA CYS A 71 -12.58 -21.62 -11.01
C CYS A 71 -12.26 -23.03 -11.50
N ALA A 72 -11.04 -23.52 -11.27
CA ALA A 72 -10.65 -24.87 -11.67
C ALA A 72 -11.38 -25.95 -10.86
N ARG A 73 -11.81 -25.64 -9.62
CA ARG A 73 -12.52 -26.58 -8.72
C ARG A 73 -14.04 -26.44 -8.74
N ARG A 74 -14.55 -25.28 -9.12
CA ARG A 74 -15.99 -24.96 -9.20
C ARG A 74 -16.25 -24.14 -10.45
N SER A 75 -17.21 -24.56 -11.26
CA SER A 75 -17.60 -23.88 -12.49
C SER A 75 -18.36 -22.56 -12.29
N ASP A 76 -18.56 -22.13 -11.03
CA ASP A 76 -19.29 -20.92 -10.72
C ASP A 76 -18.41 -19.68 -10.92
N ALA A 77 -18.66 -18.98 -12.02
CA ALA A 77 -17.93 -17.78 -12.42
C ALA A 77 -18.06 -16.62 -11.41
N HIS A 78 -19.12 -16.60 -10.59
CA HIS A 78 -19.33 -15.54 -9.61
C HIS A 78 -18.30 -15.58 -8.47
N LEU A 79 -17.80 -16.76 -8.12
CA LEU A 79 -16.90 -16.93 -6.98
C LEU A 79 -15.51 -16.32 -7.24
N ALA A 80 -15.01 -16.37 -8.47
CA ALA A 80 -13.79 -15.67 -8.88
C ALA A 80 -13.91 -14.15 -8.79
N ALA A 81 -15.07 -13.59 -9.16
CA ALA A 81 -15.31 -12.17 -9.03
C ALA A 81 -15.30 -11.73 -7.55
N VAL A 82 -15.88 -12.53 -6.66
CA VAL A 82 -15.83 -12.28 -5.20
C VAL A 82 -14.41 -12.34 -4.67
N ILE A 83 -13.61 -13.33 -5.08
CA ILE A 83 -12.20 -13.44 -4.68
C ILE A 83 -11.40 -12.22 -5.10
N ARG A 84 -11.56 -11.75 -6.34
CA ARG A 84 -10.91 -10.53 -6.82
C ARG A 84 -11.39 -9.30 -6.09
N LEU A 85 -12.69 -9.18 -5.82
CA LEU A 85 -13.26 -8.08 -5.05
C LEU A 85 -12.65 -8.00 -3.66
N VAL A 86 -12.54 -9.13 -2.95
CA VAL A 86 -11.97 -9.19 -1.60
C VAL A 86 -10.45 -9.00 -1.63
N GLY A 87 -9.77 -9.72 -2.53
CA GLY A 87 -8.31 -9.74 -2.64
C GLY A 87 -7.71 -8.39 -3.06
N TYR A 88 -8.42 -7.62 -3.89
CA TYR A 88 -8.01 -6.25 -4.21
C TYR A 88 -8.64 -5.21 -3.29
N GLY A 89 -9.92 -5.37 -2.96
CA GLY A 89 -10.69 -4.36 -2.23
C GLY A 89 -10.22 -4.17 -0.80
N LEU A 90 -9.99 -5.25 -0.03
CA LEU A 90 -9.56 -5.12 1.36
C LEU A 90 -8.19 -4.42 1.48
N PRO A 91 -7.14 -4.84 0.74
CA PRO A 91 -5.87 -4.11 0.78
C PRO A 91 -5.99 -2.67 0.28
N SER A 92 -6.80 -2.40 -0.74
CA SER A 92 -7.03 -1.02 -1.20
C SER A 92 -7.62 -0.13 -0.12
N VAL A 93 -8.63 -0.60 0.60
CA VAL A 93 -9.24 0.14 1.72
C VAL A 93 -8.20 0.37 2.83
N LEU A 94 -7.40 -0.65 3.14
CA LEU A 94 -6.34 -0.53 4.13
C LEU A 94 -5.31 0.54 3.73
N PHE A 95 -4.80 0.51 2.50
CA PHE A 95 -3.84 1.50 2.03
C PHE A 95 -4.44 2.91 2.00
N ALA A 96 -5.70 3.05 1.63
CA ALA A 96 -6.39 4.34 1.72
C ALA A 96 -6.49 4.85 3.17
N ALA A 97 -6.83 3.98 4.12
CA ALA A 97 -6.92 4.33 5.54
C ALA A 97 -5.55 4.72 6.13
N VAL A 98 -4.50 3.95 5.81
CA VAL A 98 -3.13 4.26 6.25
C VAL A 98 -2.63 5.56 5.62
N SER A 99 -2.91 5.79 4.34
CA SER A 99 -2.59 7.06 3.66
C SER A 99 -3.24 8.25 4.37
N MET A 100 -4.54 8.17 4.70
CA MET A 100 -5.22 9.23 5.47
C MET A 100 -4.60 9.42 6.86
N TYR A 101 -4.25 8.34 7.55
CA TYR A 101 -3.57 8.42 8.84
C TYR A 101 -2.20 9.11 8.72
N ASN A 102 -1.41 8.79 7.69
CA ASN A 102 -0.14 9.45 7.41
C ASN A 102 -0.32 10.95 7.15
N VAL A 103 -1.38 11.35 6.43
CA VAL A 103 -1.72 12.77 6.24
C VAL A 103 -2.02 13.45 7.58
N THR A 104 -2.76 12.81 8.51
CA THR A 104 -3.00 13.42 9.83
C THR A 104 -1.72 13.66 10.62
N LYS A 105 -0.75 12.73 10.55
CA LYS A 105 0.57 12.92 11.15
C LYS A 105 1.37 14.02 10.48
N LEU A 106 1.25 14.13 9.16
CA LEU A 106 1.90 15.17 8.39
C LEU A 106 1.43 16.56 8.85
N LEU A 107 0.11 16.74 8.92
CA LEU A 107 -0.50 18.00 9.35
C LEU A 107 -0.11 18.36 10.78
N ALA A 108 -0.18 17.41 11.71
CA ALA A 108 0.26 17.61 13.09
C ALA A 108 1.76 17.99 13.18
N GLY A 109 2.60 17.39 12.33
CA GLY A 109 4.02 17.72 12.24
C GLY A 109 4.29 19.13 11.73
N ILE A 110 3.53 19.57 10.71
CA ILE A 110 3.61 20.93 10.15
C ILE A 110 3.19 21.98 11.19
N GLU A 111 2.09 21.72 11.91
CA GLU A 111 1.60 22.58 12.99
C GLU A 111 2.64 22.71 14.12
N ALA A 112 3.21 21.58 14.57
CA ALA A 112 4.24 21.58 15.62
C ALA A 112 5.53 22.31 15.19
N ALA A 113 5.85 22.31 13.90
CA ALA A 113 7.02 22.99 13.35
C ALA A 113 6.82 24.49 13.11
N GLN A 114 5.63 25.05 13.37
CA GLN A 114 5.26 26.45 13.08
C GLN A 114 5.57 26.85 11.63
N LEU A 115 5.39 25.92 10.68
CA LEU A 115 5.57 26.23 9.26
C LEU A 115 4.41 27.05 8.67
N PHE A 116 3.42 27.42 9.50
CA PHE A 116 2.44 28.49 9.31
C PHE A 116 2.07 29.13 10.65
#